data_AF-A0A5T0UIT4-F1
#
_entry.id   AF-A0A5T0UIT4-F1
#
_cell.length_a   1.000
_cell.length_b   1.000
_cell.length_c   1.000
_cell.angle_alpha   90.00
_cell.angle_beta   90.00
_cell.angle_gamma   90.00
#
_symmetry.space_group_name_H-M   'P 1'
#
loop_
_entity.id
_entity.type
_entity.pdbx_description
1 polymer ?
#
loop_
_entity_poly.entity_id
_entity_poly.type
_entity_poly.pdbx_seq_one_letter_code
_entity_poly.pdbx_strand_id
1 'polypeptide(L)' 'MNYLIPVKKDEKGNVVVSGRDLHDFLDVKTKYADWFKRMSEYGFDENVDFAVFL' A
#
# COMPACT_ATOMS: atom_id res chain seq x y z
N MET A 1 13.02 -10.56 -13.69
CA MET A 1 12.78 -9.99 -12.35
C MET A 1 11.37 -10.35 -11.96
N ASN A 2 11.19 -11.23 -10.96
CA ASN A 2 9.86 -11.49 -10.39
C ASN A 2 9.59 -10.38 -9.38
N TYR A 3 8.67 -9.48 -9.69
CA TYR A 3 8.22 -8.46 -8.75
C TYR A 3 7.46 -9.16 -7.61
N LEU A 4 7.94 -9.01 -6.38
CA LEU A 4 7.34 -9.61 -5.20
C LEU A 4 6.04 -8.92 -4.77
N ILE A 5 5.83 -7.67 -5.22
CA ILE A 5 4.63 -6.84 -5.00
C ILE A 5 4.44 -5.85 -6.17
N PRO A 6 3.21 -5.36 -6.41
CA PRO A 6 2.93 -4.40 -7.48
C PRO A 6 3.42 -2.99 -7.12
N VAL A 7 4.66 -2.69 -7.51
CA VAL A 7 5.27 -1.36 -7.34
C VAL A 7 5.11 -0.51 -8.60
N LYS A 8 4.89 0.79 -8.40
CA LYS A 8 4.86 1.82 -9.44
C LYS A 8 5.95 2.85 -9.14
N LYS A 9 6.39 3.59 -10.16
CA LYS A 9 7.28 4.74 -9.97
C LYS A 9 6.49 6.02 -10.20
N ASP A 10 6.60 6.95 -9.27
CA ASP A 10 6.06 8.30 -9.42
C ASP A 10 6.93 9.12 -10.39
N GLU A 11 6.46 10.30 -10.82
CA GLU A 11 7.20 11.24 -11.68
C GLU A 11 8.57 11.63 -11.09
N LYS A 12 8.71 11.60 -9.76
CA LYS A 12 9.99 11.85 -9.08
C LYS A 12 10.93 10.65 -9.01
N GLY A 13 10.55 9.51 -9.59
CA GLY A 13 11.30 8.26 -9.55
C GLY A 13 11.18 7.50 -8.23
N ASN A 14 10.36 7.98 -7.30
CA ASN A 14 10.07 7.31 -6.03
C ASN A 14 9.27 6.02 -6.28
N VAL A 15 9.60 4.96 -5.56
CA VAL A 15 8.83 3.71 -5.59
C VAL A 15 7.60 3.88 -4.71
N VAL A 16 6.42 3.73 -5.29
CA VAL A 16 5.13 3.87 -4.63
C VAL A 16 4.30 2.61 -4.87
N VAL A 17 3.41 2.30 -3.92
CA VAL A 17 2.52 1.16 -4.00
C VAL A 17 1.09 1.64 -3.78
N SER A 18 0.18 1.21 -4.65
CA SER A 18 -1.25 1.41 -4.41
C SER A 18 -1.71 0.42 -3.35
N GLY A 19 -2.24 0.91 -2.23
CA GLY A 19 -2.73 0.07 -1.15
C GLY A 19 -3.78 -0.94 -1.62
N ARG A 20 -4.61 -0.56 -2.61
CA ARG A 20 -5.63 -1.45 -3.18
C ARG A 20 -5.02 -2.55 -4.04
N ASP A 21 -4.06 -2.21 -4.91
CA ASP A 21 -3.34 -3.21 -5.71
C ASP A 21 -2.57 -4.18 -4.80
N LEU A 22 -1.99 -3.68 -3.70
CA LEU A 22 -1.30 -4.51 -2.72
C LEU A 22 -2.25 -5.47 -2.01
N HIS A 23 -3.41 -4.97 -1.58
CA HIS A 23 -4.44 -5.78 -0.92
C HIS A 23 -4.96 -6.91 -1.82
N ASP A 24 -5.21 -6.59 -3.09
CA ASP A 24 -5.64 -7.54 -4.12
C ASP A 24 -4.56 -8.58 -4.41
N PHE A 25 -3.31 -8.15 -4.59
CA PHE A 25 -2.18 -9.03 -4.81
C PHE A 25 -1.93 -10.02 -3.66
N LEU A 26 -2.13 -9.57 -2.43
CA LEU A 26 -1.99 -10.41 -1.23
C LEU A 26 -3.20 -11.34 -1.00
N ASP A 27 -4.26 -11.24 -1.81
CA ASP A 27 -5.53 -11.98 -1.69
C ASP A 27 -6.12 -11.92 -0.27
N VAL A 28 -6.07 -10.72 0.34
CA VAL A 28 -6.54 -10.53 1.71
C VAL A 28 -8.06 -10.57 1.74
N LYS A 29 -8.62 -11.50 2.51
CA LYS A 29 -10.08 -11.70 2.61
C LYS A 29 -10.81 -10.63 3.42
N THR A 30 -10.11 -9.91 4.29
CA THR A 30 -10.72 -8.83 5.07
C THR A 30 -10.97 -7.62 4.19
N LYS A 31 -11.90 -6.73 4.57
CA LYS A 31 -12.12 -5.51 3.80
C LYS A 31 -10.86 -4.64 3.82
N TYR A 32 -10.58 -3.98 2.70
CA TYR A 32 -9.42 -3.08 2.55
C TYR A 32 -9.27 -2.10 3.72
N ALA A 33 -10.34 -1.45 4.15
CA ALA A 33 -10.28 -0.47 5.25
C ALA A 33 -9.83 -1.08 6.58
N ASP A 34 -10.34 -2.28 6.92
CA ASP A 34 -9.98 -2.99 8.15
C ASP A 34 -8.56 -3.58 8.09
N TRP A 35 -8.13 -4.00 6.90
CA TRP A 35 -6.76 -4.45 6.67
C TRP A 35 -5.77 -3.28 6.73
N PHE A 36 -6.05 -2.21 6.01
CA PHE A 36 -5.15 -1.07 5.88
C PHE A 36 -4.96 -0.36 7.23
N LYS A 37 -6.03 -0.23 8.01
CA LYS A 37 -5.95 0.30 9.38
C LYS A 37 -4.93 -0.49 10.23
N ARG A 38 -5.01 -1.82 10.23
CA ARG A 38 -4.05 -2.69 10.93
C ARG A 38 -2.65 -2.63 10.33
N MET A 39 -2.54 -2.51 9.01
CA MET A 39 -1.26 -2.40 8.30
C MET A 39 -0.53 -1.12 8.72
N SER A 40 -1.24 0.00 8.81
CA SER A 40 -0.69 1.27 9.26
C SER A 40 -0.18 1.23 10.70
N GLU A 41 -0.79 0.43 11.58
CA GLU A 41 -0.38 0.29 12.98
C GLU A 41 1.01 -0.36 13.16
N TYR A 42 1.59 -0.98 12.12
CA TYR A 42 2.94 -1.56 12.18
C TYR A 42 4.09 -0.54 12.08
N GLY A 43 3.81 0.74 12.38
CA GLY A 43 4.79 1.82 12.39
C GLY A 43 4.84 2.67 11.12
N PHE A 44 3.75 2.68 10.35
CA PHE A 44 3.59 3.60 9.22
C PHE A 44 2.81 4.84 9.68
N ASP A 45 3.29 6.02 9.31
CA ASP A 45 2.66 7.31 9.66
C ASP A 45 2.01 7.99 8.45
N GLU A 46 0.84 8.58 8.67
CA GLU A 46 0.06 9.25 7.61
C GLU A 46 0.75 10.57 7.21
N ASN A 47 0.89 10.82 5.92
CA ASN A 47 1.69 11.90 5.31
C ASN A 47 3.22 11.71 5.37
N VAL A 48 3.70 10.62 5.96
CA VAL A 48 5.13 10.25 5.92
C VAL A 48 5.32 9.01 5.05
N ASP A 49 4.67 7.91 5.41
CA ASP A 49 4.83 6.62 4.72
C ASP A 49 3.66 6.29 3.78
N PHE A 50 2.46 6.78 4.08
CA PHE A 50 1.30 6.63 3.21
C PHE A 50 0.43 7.88 3.20
N ALA A 51 -0.35 8.04 2.12
CA ALA A 51 -1.36 9.08 2.01
C ALA A 51 -2.70 8.44 1.67
N VAL A 52 -3.75 8.85 2.38
CA VAL A 52 -5.13 8.48 2.06
C VAL A 52 -5.72 9.58 1.18
N PHE A 53 -6.10 9.22 -0.05
CA PHE A 53 -6.85 10.10 -0.93
C PHE A 53 -8.34 9.79 -0.74
N LEU A 54 -9.08 10.77 -0.23
CA LEU A 54 -10.55 10.72 -0.06
C LEU A 54 -11.27 10.92 -1.40
#